data_AF-A0A3D3A9Y9-F1
#
_entry.id   AF-A0A3D3A9Y9-F1
#
_cell.length_a   1.000
_cell.length_b   1.000
_cell.length_c   1.000
_cell.angle_alpha   90.00
_cell.angle_beta   90.00
_cell.angle_gamma   90.00
#
_symmetry.space_group_name_H-M   'P 1'
#
loop_
_entity.id
_entity.type
_entity.pdbx_description
1 polymer ?
#
loop_
_entity_poly.entity_id
_entity_poly.type
_entity_poly.pdbx_seq_one_letter_code
_entity_poly.pdbx_strand_id
1 'polypeptide(L)' 'MSSATAEKEKIYNARHYALGILVVVYTFNFIDRQILSILLEPVKNDLGLSDTAMGMLTGFAFAMFYATLGIPIA' A
#
# COMPACT_ATOMS: atom_id res chain seq x y z
N MET A 1 -30.32 31.83 -4.26
CA MET A 1 -28.92 31.85 -3.74
C MET A 1 -28.63 30.67 -2.78
N SER A 2 -29.29 29.51 -2.95
CA SER A 2 -29.31 28.44 -1.93
C SER A 2 -28.87 27.05 -2.45
N SER A 3 -29.03 26.73 -3.74
CA SER A 3 -28.66 25.41 -4.28
C SER A 3 -27.15 25.22 -4.48
N ALA A 4 -26.44 26.25 -4.97
CA ALA A 4 -25.02 26.16 -5.30
C ALA A 4 -24.11 26.00 -4.07
N THR A 5 -24.54 26.46 -2.90
CA THR A 5 -23.77 26.34 -1.65
C THR A 5 -23.89 24.94 -1.07
N ALA A 6 -25.09 24.35 -1.09
CA ALA A 6 -25.35 22.99 -0.62
C ALA A 6 -24.65 21.91 -1.48
N GLU A 7 -24.55 22.13 -2.79
CA GLU A 7 -23.83 21.24 -3.70
C GLU A 7 -22.31 21.24 -3.43
N LYS A 8 -21.72 22.43 -3.21
CA LYS A 8 -20.31 22.55 -2.82
C LYS A 8 -20.02 21.84 -1.50
N GLU A 9 -20.87 22.01 -0.49
CA GLU A 9 -20.69 21.38 0.83
C GLU A 9 -20.72 19.84 0.73
N LYS A 10 -21.63 19.28 -0.08
CA LYS A 10 -21.69 17.84 -0.34
C LYS A 10 -20.43 17.31 -1.04
N ILE A 11 -19.90 18.07 -2.00
CA ILE A 11 -18.64 17.76 -2.68
C ILE A 11 -17.47 17.83 -1.70
N TYR A 12 -17.41 18.85 -0.83
CA TYR A 12 -16.37 18.94 0.19
C TYR A 12 -16.43 17.76 1.16
N ASN A 13 -17.61 17.36 1.62
CA ASN A 13 -17.77 16.22 2.52
C ASN A 13 -17.39 14.89 1.84
N ALA A 14 -17.78 14.69 0.58
CA ALA A 14 -17.35 13.53 -0.20
C ALA A 14 -15.83 13.49 -0.42
N ARG A 15 -15.20 14.65 -0.65
CA ARG A 15 -13.74 14.77 -0.79
C ARG A 15 -13.00 14.44 0.50
N HIS A 16 -13.44 14.97 1.65
CA HIS A 16 -12.83 14.63 2.94
C HIS A 16 -13.02 13.16 3.31
N TYR A 17 -14.17 12.58 2.97
CA TYR A 17 -14.41 11.15 3.15
C TYR A 17 -13.49 10.31 2.26
N ALA A 18 -13.37 10.64 0.97
CA ALA A 18 -12.44 9.99 0.06
C ALA A 18 -11.00 10.13 0.55
N LEU A 19 -10.57 11.31 0.98
CA LEU A 19 -9.25 11.54 1.57
C LEU A 19 -9.02 10.67 2.81
N GLY A 20 -10.01 10.57 3.70
CA GLY A 20 -9.94 9.69 4.87
C GLY A 20 -9.73 8.23 4.47
N ILE A 21 -10.48 7.73 3.48
CA ILE A 21 -10.30 6.38 2.94
C ILE A 21 -8.92 6.22 2.33
N LEU A 22 -8.49 7.16 1.48
CA LEU A 22 -7.17 7.11 0.84
C LEU A 22 -6.05 7.06 1.88
N VAL A 23 -6.14 7.85 2.96
CA VAL A 23 -5.17 7.86 4.06
C VAL A 23 -5.12 6.49 4.75
N VAL A 24 -6.27 5.92 5.07
CA VAL A 24 -6.35 4.61 5.73
C VAL A 24 -5.78 3.51 4.83
N VAL A 25 -6.21 3.46 3.57
CA VAL A 25 -5.71 2.49 2.57
C VAL A 25 -4.21 2.63 2.37
N TYR A 26 -3.70 3.86 2.27
CA TYR A 26 -2.28 4.12 2.11
C TYR A 26 -1.47 3.73 3.35
N THR A 27 -2.04 3.94 4.54
CA THR A 27 -1.43 3.51 5.81
C THR A 27 -1.28 2.00 5.85
N PHE A 28 -2.33 1.24 5.49
CA PHE A 28 -2.23 -0.22 5.39
C PHE A 28 -1.23 -0.66 4.32
N ASN A 29 -1.23 0.00 3.15
CA ASN A 29 -0.24 -0.29 2.11
C ASN A 29 1.20 -0.11 2.59
N PHE A 30 1.44 0.88 3.46
CA PHE A 30 2.74 1.10 4.07
C PHE A 30 3.07 0.04 5.12
N ILE A 31 2.13 -0.32 5.99
CA ILE A 31 2.31 -1.36 7.00
C ILE A 31 2.67 -2.71 6.35
N ASP A 32 1.96 -3.09 5.27
CA ASP A 32 2.20 -4.35 4.55
C ASP A 32 3.61 -4.40 3.94
N ARG A 33 4.14 -3.25 3.49
CA ARG A 33 5.54 -3.14 3.03
C ARG A 33 6.54 -3.30 4.17
N GLN A 34 6.25 -2.72 5.33
CA GLN A 34 7.14 -2.76 6.48
C GLN A 34 7.18 -4.13 7.16
N ILE A 35 6.04 -4.83 7.24
CA ILE A 35 5.95 -6.12 7.95
C ILE A 35 6.82 -7.19 7.29
N LEU A 36 6.90 -7.21 5.96
CA LEU A 36 7.80 -8.11 5.22
C LEU A 36 9.26 -7.88 5.57
N SER A 37 9.68 -6.62 5.75
CA SER A 37 11.06 -6.29 6.14
C SER A 37 11.38 -6.72 7.57
N ILE A 38 10.41 -6.66 8.48
CA ILE A 38 10.56 -7.06 9.89
C ILE A 38 10.60 -8.59 10.00
N LEU A 39 9.75 -9.28 9.24
CA LEU A 39 9.64 -10.74 9.26
C LEU A 39 10.70 -11.43 8.40
N LEU A 40 11.46 -10.70 7.58
CA LEU A 40 12.50 -11.23 6.71
C LEU A 40 13.53 -12.05 7.50
N GLU A 41 14.07 -11.48 8.57
CA GLU A 41 15.12 -12.09 9.37
C GLU A 41 14.65 -13.34 10.15
N PRO A 42 13.50 -13.34 10.86
CA PRO A 42 13.00 -14.57 11.49
C PRO A 42 12.62 -15.64 10.46
N VAL A 43 11.99 -15.29 9.33
CA VAL A 43 11.66 -16.26 8.26
C VAL A 43 12.91 -16.88 7.65
N LYS A 44 13.97 -16.08 7.44
CA LYS A 44 15.28 -16.58 6.97
C LYS A 44 15.85 -17.63 7.93
N ASN A 45 15.83 -17.33 9.23
CA ASN A 45 16.38 -18.19 10.27
C ASN A 45 15.55 -19.46 10.46
N ASP A 46 14.22 -19.37 10.42
CA ASP A 46 13.31 -20.51 10.57
C ASP A 46 13.37 -21.47 9.37
N LEU A 47 13.57 -20.94 8.16
CA LEU A 47 13.63 -21.74 6.92
C LEU A 47 15.05 -22.08 6.47
N GLY A 48 16.08 -21.60 7.17
CA GLY A 48 17.49 -21.83 6.81
C GLY A 48 17.87 -21.28 5.43
N LEU A 49 17.22 -20.20 4.98
CA LEU A 49 17.39 -19.65 3.63
C LEU A 49 18.67 -18.78 3.52
N SER A 50 19.27 -18.76 2.33
CA SER A 50 20.43 -17.92 2.05
C SER A 50 20.04 -16.45 1.85
N ASP A 51 20.96 -15.52 2.10
CA ASP A 51 20.77 -14.08 1.87
C ASP A 51 20.33 -13.76 0.43
N THR A 52 20.81 -14.54 -0.54
CA THR A 52 20.44 -14.39 -1.94
C THR A 52 18.97 -14.75 -2.18
N ALA A 53 18.46 -15.80 -1.54
CA ALA A 53 17.04 -16.19 -1.65
C ALA A 53 16.12 -15.11 -1.04
N MET A 54 16.50 -14.57 0.11
CA MET A 54 15.74 -13.49 0.75
C MET A 54 15.77 -12.19 -0.07
N GLY A 55 16.92 -11.83 -0.65
CA GLY A 55 17.03 -10.67 -1.54
C GLY A 55 16.22 -10.81 -2.84
N MET A 56 16.11 -12.03 -3.39
CA MET A 56 15.23 -12.29 -4.54
C MET A 56 13.75 -12.16 -4.15
N LEU A 57 13.37 -12.62 -2.96
CA LEU A 57 11.99 -12.51 -2.47
C LEU A 57 11.58 -11.06 -2.19
N THR A 58 12.45 -10.25 -1.58
CA THR A 58 12.11 -8.87 -1.20
C THR A 58 12.39 -7.84 -2.27
N GLY A 59 13.32 -8.11 -3.19
CA GLY A 59 13.65 -7.24 -4.31
C GLY A 59 12.91 -7.63 -5.60
N PHE A 60 13.22 -8.81 -6.14
CA PHE A 60 12.74 -9.23 -7.46
C PHE A 60 11.25 -9.58 -7.48
N ALA A 61 10.77 -10.38 -6.53
CA ALA A 61 9.36 -10.71 -6.47
C ALA A 61 8.50 -9.46 -6.19
N PHE A 62 8.97 -8.56 -5.33
CA PHE A 62 8.28 -7.30 -5.05
C PHE A 62 8.22 -6.38 -6.27
N ALA A 63 9.34 -6.23 -7.00
CA ALA A 63 9.39 -5.46 -8.23
C ALA A 63 8.48 -6.05 -9.32
N MET A 64 8.44 -7.37 -9.49
CA MET A 64 7.56 -8.03 -10.45
C MET A 64 6.09 -7.89 -10.07
N PHE A 65 5.75 -8.03 -8.79
CA PHE A 65 4.39 -7.85 -8.29
C PHE A 65 3.91 -6.40 -8.51
N TYR A 66 4.74 -5.40 -8.19
CA TYR A 66 4.41 -3.99 -8.45
C TYR A 66 4.43 -3.61 -9.93
N ALA A 67 5.29 -4.21 -10.76
CA ALA A 67 5.27 -3.96 -12.20
C ALA A 67 4.01 -4.54 -12.86
N THR A 68 3.56 -5.73 -12.43
CA THR A 68 2.41 -6.40 -13.04
C THR A 68 1.07 -5.94 -12.50
N LEU A 69 0.97 -5.63 -11.20
CA LEU A 69 -0.27 -5.19 -10.56
C LEU A 69 -0.33 -3.68 -10.35
N GLY A 70 0.81 -2.99 -10.28
CA GLY A 70 0.84 -1.53 -10.15
C GLY A 70 0.58 -0.80 -11.46
N ILE A 71 1.02 -1.33 -12.62
CA ILE A 71 0.78 -0.70 -13.93
C ILE A 71 -0.71 -0.70 -14.34
N PRO A 72 -1.52 -1.75 -14.09
CA PRO A 72 -2.94 -1.73 -14.40
C PRO A 72 -3.80 -0.95 -13.40
N ILE A 73 -3.29 -0.70 -12.19
CA ILE A 73 -4.04 -0.07 -11.08
C ILE A 73 -3.67 1.41 -10.89
N ALA A 74 -2.51 1.86 -11.38
CA ALA A 74 -2.11 3.28 -11.47
C ALA A 74 -2.64 3.94 -12.75
#